data_AF-A0A4Y2ENT6-F1
#
_entry.id   AF-A0A4Y2ENT6-F1
#
_cell.length_a   1.000
_cell.length_b   1.000
_cell.length_c   1.000
_cell.angle_alpha   90.00
_cell.angle_beta   90.00
_cell.angle_gamma   90.00
#
_symmetry.space_group_name_H-M   'P 1'
#
loop_
_entity.id
_entity.type
_entity.pdbx_description
1 polymer ?
#
loop_
_entity_poly.entity_id
_entity_poly.type
_entity_poly.pdbx_seq_one_letter_code
_entity_poly.pdbx_strand_id
1 'polypeptide(L)'
;MVWAGIWSVGYTDPHVFHGGTLTGVRYRDEILDSYVRPYACAIGNEFILMDDNARPHRAVVVEDYLEVMVWSEWNGQLNLQT
;
A
#
# COMPACT_ATOMS: atom_id res chain seq x y z
N MET A 1 -15.82 -6.94 5.78
CA MET A 1 -14.41 -7.40 5.68
C MET A 1 -13.56 -6.43 6.46
N VAL A 2 -12.42 -6.87 7.00
CA VAL A 2 -11.51 -6.00 7.76
C VAL A 2 -10.10 -6.18 7.19
N TRP A 3 -9.32 -5.10 7.17
CA TRP A 3 -7.89 -5.12 6.87
C TRP A 3 -7.11 -4.53 8.05
N ALA A 4 -5.93 -5.06 8.33
CA ALA A 4 -5.00 -4.48 9.30
C ALA A 4 -3.56 -4.76 8.83
N GLY A 5 -2.69 -3.78 9.00
CA GLY A 5 -1.26 -3.91 8.77
C GLY A 5 -0.51 -4.08 10.09
N ILE A 6 0.54 -4.89 10.08
CA ILE A 6 1.48 -5.04 11.20
C ILE A 6 2.91 -4.89 10.70
N TRP A 7 3.79 -4.34 11.53
CA TRP A 7 5.21 -4.29 11.28
C TRP A 7 6.00 -4.43 12.58
N SER A 8 7.33 -4.48 12.49
CA SER A 8 8.22 -4.82 13.62
C SER A 8 8.01 -3.98 14.90
N VAL A 9 7.56 -2.72 14.77
CA VAL A 9 7.39 -1.80 15.91
C VAL A 9 5.96 -1.28 16.08
N GLY A 10 4.97 -1.83 15.38
CA GLY A 10 3.59 -1.36 15.49
C GLY A 10 2.57 -2.06 14.61
N TYR A 11 1.36 -1.53 14.62
CA TYR A 11 0.23 -2.00 13.81
C TYR A 11 -0.70 -0.83 13.47
N THR A 12 -1.50 -0.98 12.43
CA THR A 12 -2.57 -0.03 12.10
C THR A 12 -3.87 -0.46 12.77
N ASP A 13 -4.72 0.51 13.10
CA ASP A 13 -6.09 0.17 13.49
C ASP A 13 -6.79 -0.59 12.35
N PRO A 14 -7.66 -1.58 12.67
CA PRO A 14 -8.34 -2.34 11.63
C PRO A 14 -9.29 -1.46 10.80
N HIS A 15 -9.08 -1.42 9.49
CA HIS A 15 -9.97 -0.76 8.55
C HIS A 15 -11.16 -1.65 8.22
N VAL A 16 -12.38 -1.16 8.47
CA VAL A 16 -13.61 -1.90 8.18
C VAL A 16 -14.13 -1.48 6.81
N PHE A 17 -14.19 -2.42 5.88
CA PHE A 17 -14.84 -2.20 4.60
C PHE A 17 -16.36 -2.25 4.76
N HIS A 18 -17.00 -1.11 4.52
CA HIS A 18 -18.45 -1.00 4.43
C HIS A 18 -18.94 -1.27 3.00
N GLY A 19 -20.03 -2.03 2.88
CA GLY A 19 -20.74 -2.31 1.62
C GLY A 19 -20.00 -3.20 0.61
N GLY A 20 -20.41 -4.46 0.46
CA GLY A 20 -19.94 -5.35 -0.62
C GLY A 20 -18.54 -5.95 -0.45
N THR A 21 -18.07 -6.62 -1.51
CA THR A 21 -16.79 -7.37 -1.54
C THR A 21 -15.60 -6.44 -1.83
N LEU A 22 -14.43 -6.79 -1.31
CA LEU A 22 -13.18 -6.12 -1.67
C LEU A 22 -12.86 -6.34 -3.15
N THR A 23 -12.58 -5.24 -3.86
CA THR A 23 -12.14 -5.23 -5.26
C THR A 23 -10.73 -4.64 -5.35
N GLY A 24 -10.02 -4.87 -6.46
CA GLY A 24 -8.68 -4.29 -6.63
C GLY A 24 -8.66 -2.76 -6.57
N VAL A 25 -9.68 -2.10 -7.13
CA VAL A 25 -9.83 -0.64 -7.04
C VAL A 25 -9.97 -0.19 -5.58
N ARG A 26 -10.81 -0.86 -4.80
CA ARG A 26 -10.99 -0.54 -3.37
C ARG A 26 -9.74 -0.83 -2.56
N TYR A 27 -9.02 -1.91 -2.87
CA TYR A 27 -7.74 -2.19 -2.22
C TYR A 27 -6.72 -1.09 -2.51
N ARG A 28 -6.61 -0.64 -3.77
CA ARG A 28 -5.75 0.50 -4.12
C ARG A 28 -6.12 1.75 -3.33
N ASP A 29 -7.38 2.17 -3.36
CA ASP A 29 -7.79 3.48 -2.82
C ASP A 29 -7.87 3.46 -1.28
N GLU A 30 -8.52 2.46 -0.71
CA GLU A 30 -8.79 2.41 0.74
C GLU A 30 -7.61 1.85 1.53
N ILE A 31 -6.74 1.02 0.93
CA ILE A 31 -5.60 0.40 1.64
C ILE A 31 -4.27 0.96 1.16
N LEU A 32 -3.95 0.84 -0.12
CA LEU A 32 -2.61 1.16 -0.59
C LEU A 32 -2.32 2.67 -0.51
N ASP A 33 -3.21 3.50 -1.04
CA ASP A 33 -3.03 4.96 -1.04
C ASP A 33 -3.21 5.57 0.35
N SER A 34 -4.19 5.08 1.11
CA SER A 34 -4.52 5.64 2.42
C SER A 34 -3.56 5.23 3.54
N TYR A 35 -3.04 3.99 3.51
CA TYR A 35 -2.18 3.47 4.58
C TYR A 35 -0.78 3.14 4.07
N VAL A 36 -0.64 2.30 3.05
CA VAL A 36 0.68 1.77 2.65
C VAL A 36 1.61 2.87 2.15
N ARG A 37 1.14 3.76 1.27
CA ARG A 37 1.95 4.80 0.67
C ARG A 37 2.57 5.76 1.69
N PRO A 38 1.82 6.34 2.66
CA PRO A 38 2.43 7.15 3.72
C PRO A 38 3.57 6.45 4.48
N TYR A 39 3.42 5.16 4.80
CA TYR A 39 4.48 4.40 5.46
C TYR A 39 5.65 4.12 4.53
N ALA A 40 5.39 3.82 3.26
CA ALA A 40 6.42 3.64 2.25
C ALA A 40 7.24 4.92 2.06
N CYS A 41 6.61 6.10 2.01
CA CYS A 41 7.30 7.39 1.96
C CYS A 41 8.18 7.62 3.20
N ALA A 42 7.68 7.28 4.38
CA ALA A 42 8.38 7.53 5.65
C ALA A 42 9.55 6.56 5.89
N ILE A 43 9.40 5.29 5.52
CA ILE A 43 10.43 4.25 5.68
C ILE A 43 11.41 4.26 4.50
N GLY A 44 10.96 4.63 3.30
CA GLY A 44 11.75 4.68 2.09
C GLY A 44 12.15 3.29 1.58
N ASN A 45 13.38 3.16 1.08
CA ASN A 45 13.88 1.96 0.39
C ASN A 45 13.92 0.68 1.25
N GLU A 46 13.80 0.77 2.57
CA GLU A 46 13.72 -0.39 3.45
C GLU A 46 12.29 -0.93 3.59
N PHE A 47 11.29 -0.25 3.02
CA PHE A 47 9.90 -0.66 3.06
C PHE A 47 9.66 -1.86 2.15
N ILE A 48 9.06 -2.91 2.72
CA ILE A 48 8.62 -4.10 1.98
C ILE A 48 7.15 -4.35 2.32
N LEU A 49 6.28 -4.26 1.31
CA LEU A 49 4.89 -4.68 1.43
C LEU A 49 4.81 -6.21 1.30
N MET A 50 4.22 -6.87 2.29
CA MET A 50 3.87 -8.29 2.23
C MET A 50 2.37 -8.45 2.43
N ASP A 51 1.71 -9.02 1.43
CA ASP A 51 0.29 -9.38 1.46
C ASP A 51 0.07 -10.78 0.85
N ASP A 52 -1.15 -11.29 0.97
CA ASP A 52 -1.51 -12.57 0.37
C ASP A 52 -1.76 -12.46 -1.14
N ASN A 53 -1.96 -13.61 -1.80
CA ASN A 53 -2.20 -13.68 -3.24
C ASN A 53 -3.69 -13.55 -3.61
N ALA A 54 -4.52 -12.91 -2.79
CA ALA A 54 -5.95 -12.76 -3.10
C ALA A 54 -6.16 -11.93 -4.38
N ARG A 55 -7.21 -12.25 -5.14
CA ARG A 55 -7.48 -11.61 -6.44
C ARG A 55 -7.50 -10.08 -6.41
N PRO A 56 -8.06 -9.41 -5.37
CA PRO A 56 -7.98 -7.95 -5.28
C PRO A 56 -6.55 -7.43 -5.19
N HIS A 57 -5.63 -8.12 -4.50
CA HIS A 57 -4.24 -7.71 -4.31
C HIS A 57 -3.38 -7.96 -5.56
N ARG A 58 -3.81 -8.85 -6.45
CA ARG A 58 -3.18 -9.18 -7.74
C ARG A 58 -3.96 -8.65 -8.94
N ALA A 59 -4.83 -7.66 -8.72
CA ALA A 59 -5.52 -7.01 -9.82
C ALA A 59 -4.55 -6.11 -10.58
N VAL A 60 -4.70 -6.00 -11.91
CA VAL A 60 -3.83 -5.13 -12.75
C VAL A 60 -3.75 -3.70 -12.19
N VAL A 61 -4.87 -3.13 -11.76
CA VAL A 61 -4.93 -1.79 -11.16
C VAL A 61 -4.10 -1.64 -9.88
N VAL A 62 -3.86 -2.74 -9.17
CA VAL A 62 -3.03 -2.78 -7.96
C VAL A 62 -1.56 -2.95 -8.35
N GLU A 63 -1.26 -3.85 -9.29
CA GLU A 63 0.11 -4.04 -9.79
C GLU A 63 0.67 -2.75 -10.40
N ASP A 64 -0.10 -2.10 -11.27
CA ASP A 64 0.25 -0.81 -11.88
C ASP A 64 0.52 0.27 -10.81
N TYR A 65 -0.31 0.30 -9.76
CA TYR A 65 -0.17 1.28 -8.68
C TYR A 65 1.09 1.02 -7.85
N LEU A 66 1.39 -0.24 -7.52
CA LEU A 66 2.60 -0.60 -6.77
C LEU A 66 3.85 -0.28 -7.57
N GLU A 67 3.86 -0.56 -8.88
CA GLU A 67 4.98 -0.20 -9.76
C GLU A 67 5.21 1.31 -9.75
N VAL A 68 4.16 2.11 -10.01
CA VAL A 68 4.26 3.58 -10.02
C VAL A 68 4.68 4.13 -8.65
N MET A 69 4.16 3.58 -7.56
CA MET A 69 4.52 4.00 -6.20
C MET A 69 6.02 3.81 -5.99
N VAL A 70 6.56 2.62 -6.25
CA VAL A 70 8.00 2.33 -6.12
C VAL A 70 8.83 3.30 -6.95
N TRP A 71 8.47 3.52 -8.22
CA TRP A 71 9.16 4.47 -9.09
C TRP A 71 9.10 5.92 -8.58
N SER A 72 7.94 6.36 -8.09
CA SER A 72 7.72 7.74 -7.65
C SER A 72 8.48 8.05 -6.36
N GLU A 73 8.52 7.11 -5.40
CA GLU A 73 9.23 7.29 -4.14
C GLU A 73 10.75 7.28 -4.36
N TRP A 74 11.27 6.39 -5.22
CA TRP A 74 12.67 6.40 -5.64
C TRP A 74 13.11 7.75 -6.21
N ASN A 75 12.31 8.33 -7.10
CA ASN A 75 12.61 9.64 -7.70
C ASN A 75 12.40 10.81 -6.72
N GLY A 76 11.42 10.72 -5.83
CA GLY A 76 11.18 11.70 -4.76
C GLY A 76 12.38 11.82 -3.82
N GLN A 77 13.01 10.71 -3.43
CA GLN A 77 14.19 10.70 -2.58
C GLN A 77 15.44 11.26 -3.28
N LEU A 78 15.64 10.98 -4.57
CA LEU A 78 16.73 11.55 -5.37
C LEU A 78 16.69 13.09 -5.37
N ASN A 79 15.49 13.68 -5.47
CA ASN A 79 15.29 15.13 -5.49
C ASN A 79 15.47 15.82 -4.13
N LEU A 80 15.49 15.06 -3.02
CA LEU A 80 15.74 15.59 -1.67
C LEU A 80 17.23 15.55 -1.29
N GLN A 81 18.09 14.96 -2.11
CA GLN A 81 19.54 14.85 -1.89
C GLN A 81 20.38 15.85 -2.72
N THR A 82 19.74 16.73 -3.50
CA THR A 82 20.35 17.83 -4.27
C THR A 82 19.93 19.19 -3.73
#